data_AF-A0A0Q6PIA5-F1
#
_entry.id   AF-A0A0Q6PIA5-F1
#
_cell.length_a   1.000
_cell.length_b   1.000
_cell.length_c   1.000
_cell.angle_alpha   90.00
_cell.angle_beta   90.00
_cell.angle_gamma   90.00
#
_symmetry.space_group_name_H-M   'P 1'
#
loop_
_entity.id
_entity.type
_entity.pdbx_description
1 polymer ?
#
loop_
_entity_poly.entity_id
_entity_poly.type
_entity_poly.pdbx_seq_one_letter_code
_entity_poly.pdbx_strand_id
1 'polypeptide(L)'
;MKNVGRRWAARKDAPMPHSVFILQVITKYDIEDTPRLTREVLSFVKRWCKPGMHAKRNIAYVIVTDETLHDLASRLWNDLIRLQELGSVERFFIQPAPDEVISDHGSVDALMHWMRAGRVEAWERNKAQDVRHRKRWHRRV
;
A
#
# COMPACT_ATOMS: atom_id res chain seq x y z
N MET A 1 -8.01 31.31 -8.13
CA MET A 1 -8.24 29.89 -7.79
C MET A 1 -8.31 29.10 -9.09
N LYS A 2 -7.30 28.28 -9.39
CA LYS A 2 -7.23 27.51 -10.65
C LYS A 2 -7.78 26.10 -10.43
N ASN A 3 -8.74 25.73 -11.26
CA ASN A 3 -9.36 24.40 -11.36
C ASN A 3 -8.30 23.30 -11.53
N VAL A 4 -8.18 22.40 -10.53
CA VAL A 4 -7.38 21.15 -10.61
C VAL A 4 -8.29 19.92 -10.72
N GLY A 5 -9.53 20.10 -11.19
CA GLY A 5 -10.41 19.01 -11.55
C GLY A 5 -10.41 18.82 -13.05
N ARG A 6 -9.56 17.93 -13.60
CA ARG A 6 -9.74 17.22 -14.89
C ARG A 6 -8.44 16.51 -15.32
N ARG A 7 -8.37 15.19 -15.05
CA ARG A 7 -7.85 14.12 -15.93
C ARG A 7 -7.68 12.82 -15.14
N TRP A 8 -8.78 12.30 -14.60
CA TRP A 8 -8.85 10.94 -14.05
C TRP A 8 -9.75 10.02 -14.90
N ALA A 9 -10.04 10.43 -16.14
CA ALA A 9 -10.78 9.61 -17.09
C ALA A 9 -9.80 8.80 -17.95
N ALA A 10 -9.70 7.52 -17.60
CA ALA A 10 -9.39 6.38 -18.47
C ALA A 10 -8.03 6.33 -19.19
N ARG A 11 -7.06 5.68 -18.54
CA ARG A 11 -6.55 4.40 -19.07
C ARG A 11 -7.15 3.31 -18.18
N LYS A 12 -8.38 2.88 -18.47
CA LYS A 12 -9.11 1.91 -17.63
C LYS A 12 -8.61 0.47 -17.77
N ASP A 13 -7.81 0.17 -18.81
CA ASP A 13 -7.58 -1.22 -19.23
C ASP A 13 -6.10 -1.67 -19.22
N ALA A 14 -5.16 -0.80 -18.84
CA ALA A 14 -3.78 -1.23 -18.59
C ALA A 14 -3.54 -1.21 -17.08
N PRO A 15 -3.34 -2.38 -16.42
CA PRO A 15 -2.99 -2.39 -15.02
C PRO A 15 -1.71 -1.56 -14.85
N MET A 16 -1.80 -0.52 -14.03
CA MET A 16 -0.65 0.29 -13.68
C MET A 16 0.39 -0.63 -13.03
N PRO A 17 1.67 -0.61 -13.50
CA PRO A 17 2.67 -1.58 -13.06
C PRO A 17 2.82 -1.55 -11.54
N HIS A 18 2.82 -0.37 -10.93
CA HIS A 18 2.67 -0.23 -9.48
C HIS A 18 1.21 -0.13 -9.06
N SER A 19 0.84 -0.95 -8.08
CA SER A 19 -0.45 -1.01 -7.43
C SER A 19 -0.35 -0.66 -5.94
N VAL A 20 -1.49 -0.33 -5.33
CA VAL A 20 -1.60 -0.04 -3.90
C VAL A 20 -2.34 -1.18 -3.22
N PHE A 21 -1.75 -1.77 -2.19
CA PHE A 21 -2.34 -2.81 -1.36
C PHE A 21 -2.48 -2.35 0.09
N ILE A 22 -3.42 -2.96 0.80
CA ILE A 22 -3.59 -2.82 2.23
C ILE A 22 -3.27 -4.16 2.87
N LEU A 23 -2.29 -4.18 3.77
CA LEU A 23 -2.06 -5.27 4.69
C LEU A 23 -2.64 -4.86 6.04
N GLN A 24 -3.66 -5.57 6.52
CA GLN A 24 -4.18 -5.41 7.88
C GLN A 24 -3.55 -6.46 8.78
N VAL A 25 -3.00 -6.02 9.92
CA VAL A 25 -2.43 -6.88 10.96
C VAL A 25 -3.20 -6.64 12.24
N ILE A 26 -3.83 -7.70 12.74
CA ILE A 26 -4.58 -7.67 13.98
C ILE A 26 -3.77 -8.36 15.06
N THR A 27 -3.55 -7.66 16.16
CA THR A 27 -2.68 -8.07 17.26
C THR A 27 -3.50 -8.65 18.40
N LYS A 28 -2.92 -9.61 19.13
CA LYS A 28 -3.55 -10.17 20.33
C LYS A 28 -3.61 -9.16 21.47
N TYR A 29 -2.57 -8.33 21.57
CA TYR A 29 -2.40 -7.28 22.57
C TYR A 29 -2.56 -5.90 21.95
N ASP A 30 -2.64 -4.86 22.79
CA ASP A 30 -2.72 -3.49 22.30
C ASP A 30 -1.39 -3.09 21.62
N ILE A 31 -1.46 -2.19 20.65
CA ILE A 31 -0.30 -1.77 19.83
C ILE A 31 0.81 -1.16 20.69
N GLU A 32 0.42 -0.50 21.78
CA GLU A 32 1.33 0.09 22.77
C GLU A 32 2.23 -0.97 23.42
N ASP A 33 1.74 -2.21 23.54
CA ASP A 33 2.47 -3.35 24.08
C ASP A 33 3.27 -4.11 23.00
N THR A 34 3.12 -3.72 21.73
CA THR A 34 3.80 -4.37 20.58
C THR A 34 4.59 -3.39 19.70
N PRO A 35 5.40 -2.46 20.27
CA PRO A 35 6.07 -1.40 19.50
C PRO A 35 7.08 -1.92 18.46
N ARG A 36 7.58 -3.15 18.65
CA ARG A 36 8.51 -3.80 17.70
C ARG A 36 7.81 -4.30 16.44
N LEU A 37 6.52 -4.66 16.53
CA LEU A 37 5.77 -5.29 15.45
C LEU A 37 5.73 -4.38 14.22
N THR A 38 5.47 -3.09 14.40
CA THR A 38 5.45 -2.14 13.28
C THR A 38 6.77 -2.09 12.55
N ARG A 39 7.90 -2.08 13.29
CA ARG A 39 9.23 -2.07 12.68
C ARG A 39 9.51 -3.38 11.94
N GLU A 40 9.13 -4.51 12.51
CA GLU A 40 9.31 -5.83 11.90
C GLU A 40 8.51 -5.97 10.60
N VAL A 41 7.22 -5.61 10.60
CA VAL A 41 6.38 -5.65 9.39
C VAL A 41 6.95 -4.73 8.31
N LEU A 42 7.37 -3.51 8.66
CA LEU A 42 8.03 -2.61 7.70
C LEU A 42 9.31 -3.21 7.10
N SER A 43 10.08 -3.97 7.90
CA SER A 43 11.31 -4.64 7.46
C SER A 43 11.06 -5.78 6.46
N PHE A 44 9.91 -6.47 6.54
CA PHE A 44 9.54 -7.53 5.61
C PHE A 44 9.06 -6.98 4.27
N VAL A 45 8.32 -5.87 4.30
CA VAL A 45 7.73 -5.30 3.09
C VAL A 45 8.80 -4.81 2.11
N LYS A 46 9.89 -4.18 2.58
CA LYS A 46 11.04 -3.69 1.76
C LYS A 46 10.64 -2.88 0.53
N ARG A 47 9.46 -2.24 0.59
CA ARG A 47 8.87 -1.40 -0.43
C ARG A 47 8.38 -0.13 0.23
N TRP A 48 7.84 0.79 -0.57
CA TRP A 48 7.16 1.93 0.02
C TRP A 48 5.97 1.41 0.83
N CYS A 49 6.03 1.64 2.14
CA CYS A 49 5.08 1.11 3.10
C CYS A 49 4.87 2.15 4.20
N LYS A 50 3.61 2.44 4.52
CA LYS A 50 3.23 3.38 5.57
C LYS A 50 2.19 2.77 6.50
N PRO A 51 2.39 2.81 7.83
CA PRO A 51 1.39 2.34 8.78
C PRO A 51 0.28 3.38 8.97
N GLY A 52 -0.97 2.96 8.75
CA GLY A 52 -2.18 3.64 9.18
C GLY A 52 -2.78 2.91 10.38
N MET A 53 -2.70 3.51 11.56
CA MET A 53 -3.37 2.97 12.75
C MET A 53 -4.86 3.29 12.68
N HIS A 54 -5.70 2.27 12.83
CA HIS A 54 -7.16 2.43 12.78
C HIS A 54 -7.83 2.06 14.10
N ALA A 55 -7.24 1.15 14.89
CA ALA A 55 -7.73 0.80 16.23
C ALA A 55 -6.59 0.32 17.13
N LYS A 56 -6.83 0.22 18.45
CA LYS A 56 -5.84 -0.21 19.45
C LYS A 56 -5.16 -1.56 19.18
N ARG A 57 -5.80 -2.44 18.40
CA ARG A 57 -5.30 -3.78 18.05
C ARG A 57 -5.24 -4.04 16.55
N ASN A 58 -5.38 -3.00 15.73
CA ASN A 58 -5.41 -3.14 14.28
C ASN A 58 -4.50 -2.09 13.64
N ILE A 59 -3.46 -2.57 12.98
CA ILE A 59 -2.57 -1.75 12.18
C ILE A 59 -2.80 -2.10 10.72
N ALA A 60 -3.19 -1.10 9.92
CA ALA A 60 -3.18 -1.22 8.48
C ALA A 60 -1.85 -0.70 7.93
N TYR A 61 -1.32 -1.33 6.90
CA TYR A 61 -0.12 -0.92 6.18
C TYR A 61 -0.51 -0.69 4.72
N VAL A 62 -0.25 0.52 4.24
CA VAL A 62 -0.43 0.86 2.82
C VAL A 62 0.88 0.58 2.10
N ILE A 63 0.84 -0.34 1.14
CA ILE A 63 1.99 -0.84 0.41
C ILE A 63 1.87 -0.42 -1.05
N VAL A 64 2.92 0.18 -1.61
CA VAL A 64 3.04 0.44 -3.06
C VAL A 64 4.12 -0.47 -3.62
N THR A 65 3.72 -1.34 -4.54
CA THR A 65 4.61 -2.34 -5.16
C THR A 65 4.19 -2.62 -6.59
N ASP A 66 5.11 -3.17 -7.37
CA ASP A 66 4.90 -3.69 -8.72
C ASP A 66 4.52 -5.18 -8.75
N GLU A 67 4.51 -5.82 -7.58
CA GLU A 67 4.07 -7.20 -7.40
C GLU A 67 2.56 -7.36 -7.60
N THR A 68 2.14 -8.53 -8.08
CA THR A 68 0.73 -8.91 -8.01
C THR A 68 0.33 -9.17 -6.55
N LEU A 69 -0.98 -9.20 -6.27
CA LEU A 69 -1.48 -9.56 -4.94
C LEU A 69 -0.93 -10.94 -4.50
N HIS A 70 -0.89 -11.88 -5.43
CA HIS A 70 -0.43 -13.25 -5.16
C HIS A 70 1.07 -13.30 -4.84
N ASP A 71 1.90 -12.58 -5.60
CA ASP A 71 3.36 -12.56 -5.36
C ASP A 71 3.68 -11.89 -4.02
N LEU A 72 3.04 -10.75 -3.73
CA LEU A 72 3.21 -10.04 -2.47
C LEU A 72 2.74 -10.89 -1.29
N ALA A 73 1.58 -11.55 -1.41
CA ALA A 73 1.06 -12.44 -0.37
C ALA A 73 2.01 -13.62 -0.12
N SER A 74 2.44 -14.33 -1.18
CA SER A 74 3.34 -15.47 -1.10
C SER A 74 4.68 -15.10 -0.46
N ARG A 75 5.23 -13.93 -0.79
CA ARG A 75 6.49 -13.44 -0.21
C ARG A 75 6.35 -13.12 1.28
N LEU A 76 5.27 -12.46 1.68
CA LEU A 76 5.05 -12.06 3.06
C LEU A 76 4.56 -13.20 3.96
N TRP A 77 3.99 -14.26 3.37
CA TRP A 77 3.32 -15.35 4.08
C TRP A 77 4.16 -15.95 5.21
N ASN A 78 5.40 -16.36 4.89
CA ASN A 78 6.28 -17.02 5.86
C ASN A 78 6.65 -16.08 7.03
N ASP A 79 6.93 -14.81 6.74
CA ASP A 79 7.29 -13.83 7.77
C ASP A 79 6.10 -13.50 8.68
N LEU A 80 4.89 -13.38 8.11
CA LEU A 80 3.67 -13.09 8.87
C LEU A 80 3.22 -14.28 9.72
N ILE A 81 3.34 -15.52 9.22
CA ILE A 81 3.11 -16.73 10.01
C ILE A 81 4.06 -16.78 11.20
N ARG A 82 5.35 -16.50 10.99
CA ARG A 82 6.33 -16.49 12.08
C ARG A 82 5.91 -15.51 13.19
N LEU A 83 5.40 -14.33 12.84
CA LEU A 83 4.89 -13.37 13.83
C LEU A 83 3.64 -13.86 14.58
N GLN A 84 2.80 -14.66 13.91
CA GLN A 84 1.63 -15.28 14.51
C GLN A 84 2.05 -16.37 15.51
N GLU A 85 3.05 -17.19 15.17
CA GLU A 85 3.62 -18.24 16.02
C GLU A 85 4.34 -17.66 17.25
N LEU A 86 5.07 -16.54 17.08
CA LEU A 86 5.68 -15.80 18.18
C LEU A 86 4.65 -15.09 19.08
N GLY A 87 3.36 -15.19 18.76
CA GLY A 87 2.26 -14.79 19.63
C GLY A 87 1.89 -13.32 19.60
N SER A 88 2.49 -12.51 18.72
CA SER A 88 2.19 -11.07 18.64
C SER A 88 1.03 -10.76 17.69
N VAL A 89 0.85 -11.59 16.65
CA VAL A 89 -0.22 -11.44 15.65
C VAL A 89 -1.30 -12.49 15.87
N GLU A 90 -2.56 -12.09 15.75
CA GLU A 90 -3.72 -12.99 15.77
C GLU A 90 -4.08 -13.43 14.35
N ARG A 91 -4.19 -12.46 13.44
CA ARG A 91 -4.66 -12.64 12.06
C ARG A 91 -4.15 -11.51 11.18
N PHE A 92 -4.02 -11.77 9.88
CA PHE A 92 -3.66 -10.77 8.89
C PHE A 92 -4.45 -10.94 7.59
N PHE A 93 -4.64 -9.85 6.86
CA PHE A 93 -5.34 -9.82 5.57
C PHE A 93 -4.58 -8.93 4.61
N ILE A 94 -4.49 -9.34 3.35
CA ILE A 94 -3.94 -8.52 2.29
C ILE A 94 -4.94 -8.39 1.17
N GLN A 95 -5.18 -7.17 0.71
CA GLN A 95 -6.15 -6.88 -0.34
C GLN A 95 -5.71 -5.67 -1.17
N PRO A 96 -6.20 -5.55 -2.42
CA PRO A 96 -6.09 -4.31 -3.16
C PRO A 96 -6.72 -3.17 -2.38
N ALA A 97 -6.09 -1.98 -2.42
CA ALA A 97 -6.70 -0.79 -1.87
C ALA A 97 -8.01 -0.48 -2.65
N PRO A 98 -9.17 -0.32 -1.99
CA PRO A 98 -10.41 0.04 -2.68
C PRO A 98 -10.24 1.39 -3.38
N ASP A 99 -10.93 1.60 -4.50
CA ASP A 99 -10.85 2.83 -5.32
C ASP A 99 -11.45 4.05 -4.63
N GLU A 100 -12.41 3.86 -3.74
CA GLU A 100 -13.00 4.91 -2.94
C GLU A 100 -13.06 4.49 -1.48
N VAL A 101 -12.73 5.42 -0.58
CA VAL A 101 -12.85 5.21 0.86
C VAL A 101 -13.67 6.36 1.42
N ILE A 102 -14.71 6.00 2.15
CA ILE A 102 -15.60 6.93 2.84
C ILE A 102 -15.30 6.82 4.34
N SER A 103 -15.15 7.95 5.01
CA SER A 103 -14.91 8.02 6.45
C SER A 103 -15.67 9.22 7.01
N ASP A 104 -16.30 9.03 8.17
CA ASP A 104 -17.05 10.06 8.88
C ASP A 104 -16.15 11.19 9.40
N HIS A 105 -14.84 10.94 9.55
CA HIS A 105 -13.86 11.92 10.06
C HIS A 105 -13.02 12.59 8.95
N GLY A 106 -13.36 12.39 7.68
CA GLY A 106 -12.66 13.01 6.56
C GLY A 106 -11.17 12.62 6.49
N SER A 107 -10.29 13.54 6.06
CA SER A 107 -8.85 13.26 5.89
C SER A 107 -8.04 13.09 7.19
N VAL A 108 -8.70 13.06 8.35
CA VAL A 108 -8.06 12.87 9.66
C VAL A 108 -7.78 11.39 9.94
N ASP A 109 -8.47 10.47 9.24
CA ASP A 109 -8.15 9.04 9.33
C ASP A 109 -6.78 8.74 8.68
N ALA A 110 -5.87 8.20 9.47
CA ALA A 110 -4.49 7.94 9.06
C ALA A 110 -4.40 6.93 7.91
N LEU A 111 -5.28 5.93 7.88
CA LEU A 111 -5.33 4.96 6.79
C LEU A 111 -5.74 5.64 5.49
N MET A 112 -6.80 6.46 5.51
CA MET A 112 -7.22 7.24 4.35
C MET A 112 -6.11 8.19 3.85
N HIS A 113 -5.43 8.87 4.76
CA HIS A 113 -4.30 9.74 4.41
C HIS A 113 -3.22 8.95 3.66
N TRP A 114 -2.79 7.81 4.21
CA TRP A 114 -1.74 7.01 3.58
C TRP A 114 -2.18 6.34 2.29
N MET A 115 -3.46 5.97 2.15
CA MET A 115 -3.99 5.44 0.88
C MET A 115 -3.92 6.48 -0.23
N ARG A 116 -4.29 7.74 0.05
CA ARG A 116 -4.15 8.84 -0.91
C ARG A 116 -2.69 9.05 -1.29
N ALA A 117 -1.79 9.10 -0.30
CA ALA A 117 -0.35 9.23 -0.53
C ALA A 117 0.21 8.07 -1.36
N GLY A 118 -0.20 6.83 -1.07
CA GLY A 118 0.22 5.64 -1.79
C GLY A 118 -0.22 5.65 -3.26
N ARG A 119 -1.41 6.18 -3.56
CA ARG A 119 -1.85 6.35 -4.96
C ARG A 119 -1.04 7.42 -5.70
N VAL A 120 -0.72 8.52 -5.04
CA VAL A 120 0.16 9.55 -5.61
C VAL A 120 1.53 8.95 -5.91
N GLU A 121 2.12 8.24 -4.95
CA GLU A 121 3.40 7.52 -5.13
C GLU A 121 3.34 6.52 -6.29
N ALA A 122 2.31 5.68 -6.35
CA ALA A 122 2.13 4.72 -7.45
C ALA A 122 2.05 5.44 -8.80
N TRP A 123 1.25 6.49 -8.89
CA TRP A 123 1.13 7.31 -10.10
C TRP A 123 2.45 7.94 -10.52
N GLU A 124 3.22 8.50 -9.57
CA GLU A 124 4.54 9.10 -9.85
C GLU A 124 5.53 8.07 -10.37
N ARG A 125 5.59 6.88 -9.77
CA ARG A 125 6.46 5.78 -10.21
C ARG A 125 6.09 5.28 -11.60
N ASN A 126 4.79 5.09 -11.86
CA ASN A 126 4.30 4.66 -13.16
C ASN A 126 4.58 5.71 -14.24
N LYS A 127 4.40 7.00 -13.94
CA LYS A 127 4.76 8.10 -14.84
C LYS A 127 6.26 8.11 -15.14
N ALA A 128 7.12 7.91 -14.14
CA ALA A 128 8.56 7.88 -14.34
C ALA A 128 9.00 6.72 -15.25
N GLN A 129 8.36 5.54 -15.12
CA GLN A 129 8.59 4.40 -16.01
C GLN A 129 8.12 4.67 -17.44
N ASP A 130 6.91 5.22 -17.62
CA ASP A 130 6.38 5.63 -18.93
C ASP A 130 7.31 6.62 -19.65
N VAL A 131 7.88 7.58 -18.91
CA VAL A 131 8.85 8.54 -19.44
C VAL A 131 10.16 7.88 -19.87
N ARG A 132 10.63 6.85 -19.14
CA ARG A 132 11.84 6.09 -19.50
C ARG A 132 11.63 5.25 -20.77
N HIS A 133 10.45 4.66 -20.95
CA HIS A 133 10.15 3.86 -22.15
C HIS A 133 9.92 4.71 -23.41
N ARG A 134 9.47 5.97 -23.29
CA ARG A 134 9.25 6.86 -24.44
C ARG A 134 10.51 7.31 -25.18
N LYS A 135 11.72 7.14 -24.62
CA LYS A 135 12.98 7.56 -25.28
C LYS A 135 13.55 6.58 -26.32
N ARG A 136 12.92 5.43 -26.59
CA ARG A 136 13.40 4.46 -27.61
C ARG A 136 12.71 4.50 -28.98
N TRP A 137 11.81 5.44 -29.24
CA TRP A 137 11.07 5.53 -30.53
C TRP A 137 11.50 6.68 -31.44
N HIS A 138 12.76 7.11 -31.36
CA HIS A 138 13.38 7.91 -32.41
C HIS A 138 14.80 7.43 -32.72
N ARG A 139 14.88 6.33 -33.47
CA ARG A 139 15.91 6.17 -34.49
C ARG A 139 15.23 5.52 -35.71
N ARG A 140 14.58 6.36 -36.50
CA ARG A 140 14.54 6.15 -37.95
C ARG A 140 15.98 6.32 -38.42
N VAL A 141 16.55 5.28 -39.03
CA VAL A 141 16.96 5.33 -40.45
C VAL A 141 16.65 3.97 -41.02
#